data_AF-A0A1F9I2H3-F1
#
_entry.id   AF-A0A1F9I2H3-F1
#
_cell.length_a   1.000
_cell.length_b   1.000
_cell.length_c   1.000
_cell.angle_alpha   90.00
_cell.angle_beta   90.00
_cell.angle_gamma   90.00
#
_symmetry.space_group_name_H-M   'P 1'
#
loop_
_entity.id
_entity.type
_entity.pdbx_description
1 polymer ?
#
loop_
_entity_poly.entity_id
_entity_poly.type
_entity_poly.pdbx_seq_one_letter_code
_entity_poly.pdbx_strand_id
1 'polypeptide(L)'
;MPQEQTMEPARGDEMIRPSGLQAVFPDKARCPEIASPFGSETRYDGSRRPSWEFGGYHGGIDISLAEGTPLLALAAGTVATKDEGGQLEGNYLWLRHSPDDTGLPYWVYSKYQHLLSLPELSIGVRVVAGQVVARSGKTGTTGGHFRAYGYPHLHLTTRKSPNGDLIVGARGSTGGANLFDPLVIYHEAGAKPQESAVTIPYATIDGRIWPQGTRVVWPVACQPK
;
A
#
# COMPACT_ATOMS: atom_id res chain seq x y z
N MET A 1 2.43 -7.62 47.22
CA MET A 1 1.57 -7.51 46.02
C MET A 1 2.38 -6.79 44.95
N PRO A 2 2.78 -7.45 43.86
CA PRO A 2 3.53 -6.77 42.80
C PRO A 2 2.59 -5.82 42.07
N GLN A 3 3.06 -4.59 41.85
CA GLN A 3 2.34 -3.56 41.12
C GLN A 3 2.23 -3.97 39.64
N GLU A 4 1.00 -4.03 39.13
CA GLU A 4 0.73 -4.09 37.69
C GLU A 4 1.35 -2.86 37.03
N GLN A 5 2.42 -3.08 36.27
CA GLN A 5 2.92 -2.07 35.33
C GLN A 5 1.90 -2.00 34.19
N THR A 6 1.07 -0.96 34.21
CA THR A 6 0.33 -0.55 33.02
C THR A 6 1.36 -0.14 31.97
N MET A 7 1.60 -0.99 30.97
CA MET A 7 2.33 -0.60 29.77
C MET A 7 1.59 0.58 29.16
N GLU A 8 2.19 1.77 29.17
CA GLU A 8 1.70 2.88 28.37
C GLU A 8 1.67 2.42 26.90
N PRO A 9 0.59 2.71 26.15
CA PRO A 9 0.55 2.39 24.74
C PRO A 9 1.72 3.11 24.05
N ALA A 10 2.51 2.36 23.27
CA ALA A 10 3.58 2.93 22.46
C ALA A 10 3.03 4.14 21.68
N ARG A 11 3.75 5.26 21.73
CA ARG A 11 3.34 6.45 20.98
C ARG A 11 3.30 6.11 19.49
N GLY A 12 2.35 6.66 18.75
CA GLY A 12 2.15 6.32 17.33
C GLY A 12 3.38 6.56 16.46
N ASP A 13 4.26 7.48 16.86
CA ASP A 13 5.57 7.78 16.26
C ASP A 13 6.58 6.61 16.39
N GLU A 14 6.43 5.74 17.38
CA GLU A 14 7.28 4.55 17.55
C GLU A 14 6.88 3.43 16.58
N MET A 15 5.59 3.34 16.22
CA MET A 15 5.04 2.32 15.30
C MET A 15 5.04 2.76 13.83
N ILE A 16 4.80 4.04 13.56
CA ILE A 16 4.75 4.62 12.21
C ILE A 16 5.89 5.63 12.08
N ARG A 17 6.89 5.29 11.26
CA ARG A 17 8.05 6.14 10.98
C ARG A 17 8.00 6.62 9.53
N PRO A 18 7.50 7.83 9.24
CA PRO A 18 7.51 8.40 7.90
C PRO A 18 8.94 8.46 7.37
N SER A 19 9.13 8.12 6.10
CA SER A 19 10.45 8.16 5.46
C SER A 19 10.90 9.60 5.13
N GLY A 20 9.96 10.54 5.06
CA GLY A 20 10.18 11.89 4.52
C GLY A 20 10.30 11.94 2.99
N LEU A 21 10.10 10.81 2.30
CA LEU A 21 10.15 10.71 0.86
C LEU A 21 8.94 11.37 0.20
N GLN A 22 9.14 11.88 -1.01
CA GLN A 22 8.10 12.49 -1.83
C GLN A 22 8.07 11.84 -3.20
N ALA A 23 6.90 11.36 -3.62
CA ALA A 23 6.70 10.82 -4.96
C ALA A 23 6.79 11.95 -6.00
N VAL A 24 7.61 11.74 -7.02
CA VAL A 24 7.71 12.62 -8.20
C VAL A 24 7.36 11.80 -9.43
N PHE A 25 6.34 12.23 -10.16
CA PHE A 25 5.92 11.57 -11.39
C PHE A 25 6.60 12.23 -12.60
N PRO A 26 7.03 11.45 -13.62
CA PRO A 26 7.67 12.00 -14.81
C PRO A 26 6.78 12.97 -15.56
N ASP A 27 7.35 14.04 -16.12
CA ASP A 27 6.60 15.10 -16.83
C ASP A 27 5.67 14.56 -17.93
N LYS A 28 6.12 13.51 -18.62
CA LYS A 28 5.39 12.86 -19.74
C LYS A 28 4.27 11.92 -19.30
N ALA A 29 3.99 11.82 -18.00
CA ALA A 29 2.93 10.98 -17.46
C ALA A 29 2.05 11.74 -16.47
N ARG A 30 0.76 11.45 -16.50
CA ARG A 30 -0.21 11.89 -15.50
C ARG A 30 -0.63 10.67 -14.69
N CYS A 31 -0.22 10.63 -13.44
CA CYS A 31 -0.48 9.53 -12.52
C CYS A 31 -1.42 9.99 -11.39
N PRO A 32 -2.30 9.12 -10.88
CA PRO A 32 -3.01 9.41 -9.64
C PRO A 32 -2.03 9.57 -8.47
N GLU A 33 -2.10 10.71 -7.79
CA GLU A 33 -1.17 11.08 -6.73
C GLU A 33 -1.65 10.63 -5.34
N ILE A 34 -0.75 10.69 -4.37
CA ILE A 34 -1.05 10.38 -2.97
C ILE A 34 -1.93 11.49 -2.38
N ALA A 35 -3.13 11.12 -1.94
CA ALA A 35 -4.07 12.02 -1.26
C ALA A 35 -3.87 12.03 0.27
N SER A 36 -3.41 10.93 0.85
CA SER A 36 -3.01 10.86 2.26
C SER A 36 -1.72 10.05 2.42
N PRO A 37 -0.59 10.67 2.81
CA PRO A 37 0.70 9.99 2.89
C PRO A 37 0.82 9.09 4.12
N PHE A 38 1.83 8.22 4.10
CA PHE A 38 2.20 7.38 5.23
C PHE A 38 2.64 8.26 6.40
N GLY A 39 2.14 7.93 7.59
CA GLY A 39 2.33 8.74 8.78
C GLY A 39 1.65 10.12 8.75
N SER A 40 0.66 10.34 7.88
CA SER A 40 -0.21 11.51 8.01
C SER A 40 -1.10 11.41 9.25
N GLU A 41 -1.22 12.49 10.01
CA GLU A 41 -2.17 12.60 11.13
C GLU A 41 -3.60 12.95 10.68
N THR A 42 -3.75 13.28 9.40
CA THR A 42 -5.03 13.66 8.78
C THR A 42 -5.40 12.70 7.65
N ARG A 43 -6.70 12.66 7.35
CA ARG A 43 -7.22 12.02 6.14
C ARG A 43 -7.09 12.97 4.94
N TYR A 44 -7.50 12.50 3.77
CA TYR A 44 -7.51 13.30 2.53
C TYR A 44 -8.33 14.60 2.63
N ASP A 45 -9.33 14.65 3.52
CA ASP A 45 -10.22 15.80 3.74
C ASP A 45 -9.72 16.76 4.85
N GLY A 46 -8.53 16.52 5.40
CA GLY A 46 -7.94 17.31 6.49
C GLY A 46 -8.44 16.95 7.90
N SER A 47 -9.39 16.02 8.03
CA SER A 47 -9.87 15.57 9.33
C SER A 47 -8.84 14.71 10.08
N ARG A 48 -8.78 14.82 11.41
CA ARG A 48 -7.84 14.08 12.26
C ARG A 48 -8.17 12.59 12.33
N ARG A 49 -7.15 11.74 12.24
CA ARG A 49 -7.27 10.29 12.41
C ARG A 49 -7.46 9.92 13.90
N PRO A 50 -8.17 8.84 14.21
CA PRO A 50 -8.39 8.44 15.59
C PRO A 50 -7.09 7.95 16.23
N SER A 51 -6.82 8.35 17.46
CA SER A 51 -5.60 7.95 18.19
C SER A 51 -5.53 6.46 18.53
N TRP A 52 -6.67 5.76 18.55
CA TRP A 52 -6.73 4.33 18.88
C TRP A 52 -6.25 3.39 17.75
N GLU A 53 -6.06 3.90 16.53
CA GLU A 53 -5.47 3.15 15.42
C GLU A 53 -4.13 3.79 15.04
N PHE A 54 -3.05 3.02 15.12
CA PHE A 54 -1.67 3.48 14.87
C PHE A 54 -1.29 4.79 15.58
N GLY A 55 -1.88 5.08 16.75
CA GLY A 55 -1.62 6.32 17.47
C GLY A 55 -2.07 7.60 16.75
N GLY A 56 -2.98 7.50 15.78
CA GLY A 56 -3.45 8.64 14.97
C GLY A 56 -2.65 8.87 13.70
N TYR A 57 -1.72 7.98 13.37
CA TYR A 57 -0.91 8.06 12.15
C TYR A 57 -1.42 7.12 11.06
N HIS A 58 -1.19 7.49 9.82
CA HIS A 58 -1.62 6.69 8.68
C HIS A 58 -0.67 5.51 8.43
N GLY A 59 -1.17 4.27 8.54
CA GLY A 59 -0.39 3.05 8.32
C GLY A 59 -0.19 2.65 6.85
N GLY A 60 -0.49 3.52 5.89
CA GLY A 60 -0.36 3.24 4.46
C GLY A 60 -0.33 4.54 3.66
N ILE A 61 -0.55 4.45 2.35
CA ILE A 61 -0.86 5.62 1.52
C ILE A 61 -2.27 5.48 0.93
N ASP A 62 -2.99 6.60 0.84
CA ASP A 62 -4.31 6.65 0.18
C ASP A 62 -4.16 7.36 -1.17
N ILE A 63 -4.66 6.72 -2.23
CA ILE A 63 -4.79 7.30 -3.58
C ILE A 63 -6.28 7.41 -3.88
N SER A 64 -6.81 8.64 -3.98
CA SER A 64 -8.20 8.89 -4.34
C SER A 64 -8.49 8.41 -5.76
N LEU A 65 -9.47 7.52 -5.92
CA LEU A 65 -9.79 6.89 -7.21
C LEU A 65 -11.31 6.76 -7.37
N ALA A 66 -11.79 6.77 -8.61
CA ALA A 66 -13.16 6.34 -8.89
C ALA A 66 -13.31 4.84 -8.58
N GLU A 67 -14.49 4.40 -8.15
CA GLU A 67 -14.78 2.95 -8.02
C GLU A 67 -14.61 2.26 -9.38
N GLY A 68 -14.07 1.04 -9.38
CA GLY A 68 -13.81 0.26 -10.58
C GLY A 68 -12.46 0.54 -11.27
N THR A 69 -11.69 1.53 -10.82
CA THR A 69 -10.36 1.84 -11.40
C THR A 69 -9.44 0.62 -11.29
N PRO A 70 -8.82 0.15 -12.39
CA PRO A 70 -7.88 -0.97 -12.35
C PRO A 70 -6.69 -0.67 -11.42
N LEU A 71 -6.41 -1.62 -10.52
CA LEU A 71 -5.26 -1.58 -9.62
C LEU A 71 -4.22 -2.59 -10.09
N LEU A 72 -2.97 -2.14 -10.17
CA LEU A 72 -1.86 -2.89 -10.75
C LEU A 72 -1.00 -3.50 -9.65
N ALA A 73 -0.49 -4.71 -9.89
CA ALA A 73 0.58 -5.28 -9.08
C ALA A 73 1.80 -4.37 -9.15
N LEU A 74 2.25 -3.87 -7.99
CA LEU A 74 3.37 -2.94 -7.93
C LEU A 74 4.70 -3.60 -8.30
N ALA A 75 4.78 -4.92 -8.21
CA ALA A 75 5.90 -5.74 -8.65
C ALA A 75 5.40 -7.13 -9.02
N ALA A 76 6.24 -7.94 -9.66
CA ALA A 76 5.97 -9.36 -9.79
C ALA A 76 5.77 -9.99 -8.40
N GLY A 77 4.87 -10.95 -8.25
CA GLY A 77 4.51 -11.42 -6.91
C GLY A 77 3.61 -12.65 -6.92
N THR A 78 3.35 -13.18 -5.74
CA THR A 78 2.41 -14.27 -5.51
C THR A 78 1.23 -13.76 -4.69
N VAL A 79 0.02 -14.14 -5.04
CA VAL A 79 -1.17 -13.88 -4.22
C VAL A 79 -1.03 -14.61 -2.89
N ALA A 80 -0.82 -13.88 -1.81
CA ALA A 80 -0.59 -14.45 -0.49
C ALA A 80 -1.90 -14.77 0.23
N THR A 81 -2.83 -13.82 0.22
CA THR A 81 -4.18 -14.01 0.76
C THR A 81 -5.12 -12.91 0.22
N LYS A 82 -6.42 -13.16 0.26
CA LYS A 82 -7.49 -12.21 -0.06
C LYS A 82 -8.73 -12.58 0.75
N ASP A 83 -9.41 -11.59 1.32
CA ASP A 83 -10.64 -11.82 2.08
C ASP A 83 -11.37 -10.49 2.35
N GLU A 84 -12.48 -10.58 3.08
CA GLU A 84 -13.20 -9.44 3.63
C GLU A 84 -12.69 -9.15 5.06
N GLY A 85 -12.33 -7.90 5.35
CA GLY A 85 -11.78 -7.47 6.64
C GLY A 85 -12.72 -6.59 7.47
N GLY A 86 -13.94 -6.31 6.99
CA GLY A 86 -14.91 -5.44 7.67
C GLY A 86 -14.60 -3.95 7.56
N GLN A 87 -15.02 -3.16 8.56
CA GLN A 87 -14.78 -1.71 8.58
C GLN A 87 -13.26 -1.42 8.67
N LEU A 88 -12.81 -0.33 8.03
CA LEU A 88 -11.40 0.08 7.87
C LEU A 88 -10.55 -0.80 6.94
N GLU A 89 -10.97 -2.03 6.66
CA GLU A 89 -10.22 -2.96 5.83
C GLU A 89 -10.87 -3.15 4.45
N GLY A 90 -12.18 -3.38 4.46
CA GLY A 90 -12.95 -3.74 3.28
C GLY A 90 -12.52 -5.08 2.70
N ASN A 91 -12.80 -5.26 1.42
CA ASN A 91 -12.20 -6.33 0.63
C ASN A 91 -10.73 -6.02 0.45
N TYR A 92 -9.86 -7.00 0.65
CA TYR A 92 -8.43 -6.81 0.52
C TYR A 92 -7.74 -7.93 -0.26
N LEU A 93 -6.55 -7.60 -0.77
CA LEU A 93 -5.62 -8.52 -1.43
C LEU A 93 -4.22 -8.25 -0.89
N TRP A 94 -3.56 -9.29 -0.42
CA TRP A 94 -2.12 -9.28 -0.13
C TRP A 94 -1.36 -9.97 -1.26
N LEU A 95 -0.36 -9.28 -1.80
CA LEU A 95 0.69 -9.85 -2.63
C LEU A 95 1.97 -9.97 -1.82
N ARG A 96 2.71 -11.06 -2.06
CA ARG A 96 4.04 -11.30 -1.53
C ARG A 96 5.04 -11.26 -2.69
N HIS A 97 6.12 -10.52 -2.50
CA HIS A 97 7.16 -10.29 -3.49
C HIS A 97 8.51 -10.73 -2.92
N SER A 98 9.21 -11.59 -3.65
CA SER A 98 10.55 -12.01 -3.27
C SER A 98 11.59 -10.88 -3.46
N PRO A 99 12.80 -11.05 -2.88
CA PRO A 99 13.96 -10.23 -3.25
C PRO A 99 14.17 -10.14 -4.77
N ASP A 100 14.05 -11.25 -5.49
CA ASP A 100 14.20 -11.27 -6.95
C ASP A 100 13.09 -10.49 -7.67
N ASP A 101 11.85 -10.63 -7.20
CA ASP A 101 10.69 -9.95 -7.76
C ASP A 101 10.84 -8.42 -7.73
N THR A 102 11.41 -7.87 -6.65
CA THR A 102 11.53 -6.42 -6.42
C THR A 102 12.92 -5.87 -6.72
N GLY A 103 13.96 -6.71 -6.65
CA GLY A 103 15.36 -6.29 -6.64
C GLY A 103 15.85 -5.79 -5.28
N LEU A 104 15.05 -5.91 -4.22
CA LEU A 104 15.39 -5.47 -2.87
C LEU A 104 15.99 -6.61 -2.03
N PRO A 105 16.80 -6.34 -0.99
CA PRO A 105 17.46 -7.37 -0.20
C PRO A 105 16.53 -8.06 0.82
N TYR A 106 15.21 -7.87 0.72
CA TYR A 106 14.20 -8.38 1.64
C TYR A 106 12.90 -8.70 0.91
N TRP A 107 12.04 -9.48 1.57
CA TRP A 107 10.69 -9.73 1.09
C TRP A 107 9.81 -8.52 1.31
N VAL A 108 8.99 -8.19 0.31
CA VAL A 108 7.98 -7.13 0.38
C VAL A 108 6.60 -7.75 0.34
N TYR A 109 5.68 -7.21 1.12
CA TYR A 109 4.27 -7.53 1.07
C TYR A 109 3.51 -6.25 0.78
N SER A 110 2.63 -6.30 -0.21
CA SER A 110 1.78 -5.16 -0.56
C SER A 110 0.33 -5.55 -0.38
N LYS A 111 -0.43 -4.70 0.32
CA LYS A 111 -1.85 -4.89 0.55
C LYS A 111 -2.64 -3.83 -0.19
N TYR A 112 -3.62 -4.28 -0.94
CA TYR A 112 -4.59 -3.45 -1.62
C TYR A 112 -5.90 -3.56 -0.86
N GLN A 113 -6.39 -2.45 -0.30
CA GLN A 113 -7.60 -2.39 0.52
C GLN A 113 -8.73 -1.64 -0.17
N HIS A 114 -9.91 -1.74 0.45
CA HIS A 114 -11.14 -1.08 0.01
C HIS A 114 -11.58 -1.51 -1.39
N LEU A 115 -11.23 -2.73 -1.79
CA LEU A 115 -11.47 -3.21 -3.15
C LEU A 115 -12.98 -3.27 -3.46
N LEU A 116 -13.34 -3.05 -4.73
CA LEU A 116 -14.73 -3.12 -5.18
C LEU A 116 -15.36 -4.50 -4.90
N SER A 117 -14.59 -5.56 -5.13
CA SER A 117 -14.94 -6.95 -4.91
C SER A 117 -13.69 -7.75 -4.59
N LEU A 118 -13.84 -8.97 -4.06
CA LEU A 118 -12.72 -9.90 -3.96
C LEU A 118 -12.17 -10.21 -5.36
N PRO A 119 -10.85 -10.11 -5.58
CA PRO A 119 -10.25 -10.47 -6.86
C PRO A 119 -10.49 -11.93 -7.24
N GLU A 120 -10.65 -12.20 -8.53
CA GLU A 120 -10.80 -13.57 -9.05
C GLU A 120 -9.50 -14.39 -8.96
N LEU A 121 -8.36 -13.71 -8.79
CA LEU A 121 -7.06 -14.36 -8.63
C LEU A 121 -7.07 -15.35 -7.45
N SER A 122 -6.61 -16.57 -7.70
CA SER A 122 -6.48 -17.60 -6.66
C SER A 122 -5.26 -17.36 -5.78
N ILE A 123 -5.33 -17.77 -4.52
CA ILE A 123 -4.18 -17.78 -3.62
C ILE A 123 -3.09 -18.71 -4.20
N GLY A 124 -1.83 -18.27 -4.15
CA GLY A 124 -0.69 -19.00 -4.70
C GLY A 124 -0.40 -18.71 -6.18
N VAL A 125 -1.28 -18.01 -6.90
CA VAL A 125 -1.02 -17.63 -8.30
C VAL A 125 0.03 -16.52 -8.39
N ARG A 126 0.86 -16.61 -9.44
CA ARG A 126 1.85 -15.60 -9.80
C ARG A 126 1.24 -14.46 -10.60
N VAL A 127 1.69 -13.25 -10.32
CA VAL A 127 1.39 -12.03 -11.06
C VAL A 127 2.68 -11.37 -11.52
N VAL A 128 2.60 -10.55 -12.58
CA VAL A 128 3.72 -9.73 -13.07
C VAL A 128 3.49 -8.26 -12.73
N ALA A 129 4.57 -7.48 -12.66
CA ALA A 129 4.48 -6.03 -12.43
C ALA A 129 3.58 -5.37 -13.50
N GLY A 130 2.70 -4.45 -13.07
CA GLY A 130 1.76 -3.78 -13.97
C GLY A 130 0.52 -4.62 -14.35
N GLN A 131 0.43 -5.88 -13.94
CA GLN A 131 -0.78 -6.69 -14.15
C GLN A 131 -1.94 -6.15 -13.30
N VAL A 132 -3.14 -6.06 -13.87
CA VAL A 132 -4.34 -5.75 -13.10
C VAL A 132 -4.64 -6.89 -12.12
N VAL A 133 -4.67 -6.57 -10.83
CA VAL A 133 -4.91 -7.55 -9.75
C VAL A 133 -6.20 -7.30 -9.00
N ALA A 134 -6.74 -6.09 -9.06
CA ALA A 134 -7.99 -5.73 -8.39
C ALA A 134 -8.60 -4.48 -9.03
N ARG A 135 -9.74 -4.04 -8.49
CA ARG A 135 -10.36 -2.75 -8.80
C ARG A 135 -10.58 -1.96 -7.52
N SER A 136 -10.30 -0.65 -7.56
CA SER A 136 -10.58 0.24 -6.44
C SER A 136 -12.07 0.25 -6.13
N GLY A 137 -12.40 0.36 -4.86
CA GLY A 137 -13.77 0.51 -4.39
C GLY A 137 -13.78 1.37 -3.15
N LYS A 138 -14.80 1.16 -2.33
CA LYS A 138 -14.97 1.85 -1.04
C LYS A 138 -15.39 0.89 0.09
N THR A 139 -15.22 -0.41 -0.09
CA THR A 139 -15.63 -1.39 0.92
C THR A 139 -14.86 -1.14 2.23
N GLY A 140 -15.54 -1.32 3.36
CA GLY A 140 -14.98 -0.97 4.68
C GLY A 140 -14.87 0.52 4.97
N THR A 141 -15.24 1.41 4.04
CA THR A 141 -15.24 2.87 4.25
C THR A 141 -16.64 3.47 4.26
N THR A 142 -17.69 2.72 3.91
CA THR A 142 -19.07 3.19 4.11
C THR A 142 -19.42 3.17 5.60
N GLY A 143 -20.03 4.24 6.09
CA GLY A 143 -20.32 4.46 7.51
C GLY A 143 -19.16 5.14 8.25
N GLY A 144 -19.30 5.27 9.57
CA GLY A 144 -18.32 5.97 10.40
C GLY A 144 -18.01 7.39 9.89
N HIS A 145 -16.72 7.70 9.75
CA HIS A 145 -16.25 9.02 9.30
C HIS A 145 -16.77 9.41 7.91
N PHE A 146 -16.76 8.48 6.94
CA PHE A 146 -17.11 8.77 5.55
C PHE A 146 -18.61 8.67 5.24
N ARG A 147 -19.44 8.39 6.28
CA ARG A 147 -20.90 8.37 6.19
C ARG A 147 -21.42 7.43 5.07
N ALA A 148 -22.65 7.63 4.63
CA ALA A 148 -23.30 6.76 3.65
C ALA A 148 -22.61 6.71 2.28
N TYR A 149 -21.88 7.77 1.89
CA TYR A 149 -21.25 7.86 0.58
C TYR A 149 -19.93 7.07 0.49
N GLY A 150 -19.24 6.88 1.62
CA GLY A 150 -17.92 6.23 1.67
C GLY A 150 -16.82 7.09 1.02
N TYR A 151 -15.62 6.53 0.94
CA TYR A 151 -14.49 7.16 0.26
C TYR A 151 -13.84 6.16 -0.69
N PRO A 152 -14.06 6.29 -2.01
CA PRO A 152 -13.44 5.39 -2.96
C PRO A 152 -11.96 5.75 -3.15
N HIS A 153 -11.09 4.81 -2.83
CA HIS A 153 -9.64 4.97 -2.91
C HIS A 153 -8.93 3.62 -2.89
N LEU A 154 -7.65 3.63 -3.24
CA LEU A 154 -6.72 2.57 -2.85
C LEU A 154 -6.07 2.99 -1.53
N HIS A 155 -6.21 2.18 -0.48
CA HIS A 155 -5.28 2.19 0.64
C HIS A 155 -4.21 1.12 0.40
N LEU A 156 -2.95 1.54 0.26
CA LEU A 156 -1.81 0.67 0.03
C LEU A 156 -0.97 0.55 1.31
N THR A 157 -0.93 -0.65 1.88
CA THR A 157 -0.07 -0.98 3.03
C THR A 157 1.13 -1.79 2.55
N THR A 158 2.32 -1.53 3.11
CA THR A 158 3.53 -2.30 2.79
C THR A 158 4.22 -2.83 4.05
N ARG A 159 4.60 -4.11 4.02
CA ARG A 159 5.41 -4.73 5.06
C ARG A 159 6.69 -5.35 4.49
N LYS A 160 7.75 -5.43 5.29
CA LYS A 160 9.01 -6.10 4.90
C LYS A 160 9.46 -7.15 5.89
N SER A 161 10.02 -8.25 5.39
CA SER A 161 10.59 -9.35 6.20
C SER A 161 11.91 -9.85 5.60
N PRO A 162 12.89 -10.26 6.43
CA PRO A 162 14.08 -10.94 5.93
C PRO A 162 13.81 -12.36 5.41
N ASN A 163 12.78 -13.04 5.93
CA ASN A 163 12.65 -14.50 5.81
C ASN A 163 11.51 -14.97 4.91
N GLY A 164 10.68 -14.07 4.39
CA GLY A 164 9.57 -14.47 3.52
C GLY A 164 8.48 -15.21 4.31
N ASP A 165 8.12 -14.66 5.45
CA ASP A 165 7.03 -15.15 6.30
C ASP A 165 5.71 -15.29 5.51
N LEU A 166 4.82 -16.16 5.97
CA LEU A 166 3.44 -16.15 5.47
C LEU A 166 2.77 -14.82 5.85
N ILE A 167 1.62 -14.50 5.27
CA ILE A 167 0.77 -13.40 5.74
C ILE A 167 -0.63 -13.98 5.93
N VAL A 168 -1.20 -13.76 7.11
CA VAL A 168 -2.51 -14.28 7.48
C VAL A 168 -3.41 -13.14 7.95
N GLY A 169 -4.65 -13.15 7.47
CA GLY A 169 -5.68 -12.18 7.80
C GLY A 169 -5.44 -10.76 7.24
N ALA A 170 -6.41 -9.88 7.50
CA ALA A 170 -6.39 -8.52 6.97
C ALA A 170 -5.18 -7.71 7.45
N ARG A 171 -4.90 -7.73 8.76
CA ARG A 171 -3.81 -6.96 9.37
C ARG A 171 -2.41 -7.53 9.08
N GLY A 172 -2.34 -8.75 8.52
CA GLY A 172 -1.10 -9.42 8.16
C GLY A 172 -0.25 -9.82 9.37
N SER A 173 -0.86 -10.53 10.32
CA SER A 173 -0.19 -10.95 11.57
C SER A 173 0.78 -12.09 11.29
N THR A 174 2.05 -11.79 11.00
CA THR A 174 3.11 -12.80 10.94
C THR A 174 4.50 -12.30 11.36
N GLY A 175 5.20 -13.18 12.10
CA GLY A 175 6.61 -13.55 11.95
C GLY A 175 7.73 -12.51 12.00
N GLY A 176 7.44 -11.21 12.06
CA GLY A 176 8.46 -10.14 11.97
C GLY A 176 8.32 -9.25 10.72
N ALA A 177 7.23 -9.35 9.97
CA ALA A 177 6.94 -8.46 8.85
C ALA A 177 6.59 -7.05 9.35
N ASN A 178 7.55 -6.12 9.24
CA ASN A 178 7.41 -4.77 9.78
C ASN A 178 6.75 -3.82 8.79
N LEU A 179 5.80 -3.03 9.29
CA LEU A 179 5.16 -1.96 8.53
C LEU A 179 6.20 -0.88 8.16
N PHE A 180 6.14 -0.39 6.92
CA PHE A 180 7.03 0.67 6.46
C PHE A 180 6.37 1.50 5.35
N ASP A 181 6.90 2.69 5.12
CA ASP A 181 6.43 3.62 4.10
C ASP A 181 6.54 3.01 2.68
N PRO A 182 5.45 2.91 1.91
CA PRO A 182 5.46 2.38 0.55
C PRO A 182 6.45 3.06 -0.40
N LEU A 183 6.78 4.34 -0.18
CA LEU A 183 7.73 5.07 -1.03
C LEU A 183 9.16 4.53 -0.95
N VAL A 184 9.52 3.86 0.15
CA VAL A 184 10.84 3.23 0.32
C VAL A 184 11.10 2.16 -0.73
N ILE A 185 10.06 1.44 -1.19
CA ILE A 185 10.20 0.42 -2.25
C ILE A 185 10.76 1.06 -3.52
N TYR A 186 10.17 2.18 -3.94
CA TYR A 186 10.54 2.88 -5.16
C TYR A 186 11.89 3.59 -5.02
N HIS A 187 12.18 4.13 -3.84
CA HIS A 187 13.44 4.79 -3.54
C HIS A 187 14.62 3.81 -3.57
N GLU A 188 14.51 2.67 -2.87
CA GLU A 188 15.58 1.67 -2.80
C GLU A 188 15.75 0.87 -4.10
N ALA A 189 14.68 0.68 -4.87
CA ALA A 189 14.75 0.07 -6.20
C ALA A 189 15.20 1.07 -7.30
N GLY A 190 15.23 2.37 -6.99
CA GLY A 190 15.53 3.44 -7.92
C GLY A 190 17.03 3.66 -8.15
N ALA A 191 17.36 4.43 -9.20
CA ALA A 191 18.74 4.74 -9.56
C ALA A 191 19.43 5.75 -8.60
N LYS A 192 18.65 6.45 -7.77
CA LYS A 192 19.14 7.50 -6.86
C LYS A 192 18.56 7.37 -5.44
N PRO A 193 18.95 6.32 -4.70
CA PRO A 193 18.41 6.00 -3.38
C PRO A 193 18.96 6.91 -2.24
N GLN A 194 19.38 8.13 -2.53
CA GLN A 194 19.83 9.11 -1.53
C GLN A 194 19.04 10.43 -1.59
N GLU A 195 18.17 10.60 -2.59
CA GLU A 195 17.36 11.80 -2.78
C GLU A 195 15.99 11.61 -2.10
N SER A 196 15.50 12.64 -1.40
CA SER A 196 14.15 12.59 -0.81
C SER A 196 13.04 12.61 -1.87
N ALA A 197 13.34 13.11 -3.07
CA ALA A 197 12.47 13.07 -4.23
C ALA A 197 12.62 11.73 -4.95
N VAL A 198 11.55 10.93 -4.97
CA VAL A 198 11.52 9.59 -5.55
C VAL A 198 10.83 9.64 -6.91
N THR A 199 11.60 9.50 -7.98
CA THR A 199 10.99 9.36 -9.32
C THR A 199 10.26 8.03 -9.41
N ILE A 200 8.94 8.07 -9.59
CA ILE A 200 8.08 6.89 -9.58
C ILE A 200 8.06 6.23 -10.97
N PRO A 201 8.54 4.97 -11.10
CA PRO A 201 8.27 4.16 -12.27
C PRO A 201 6.78 3.90 -12.40
N TYR A 202 6.26 3.85 -13.63
CA TYR A 202 4.83 3.68 -13.86
C TYR A 202 4.54 2.69 -14.96
N ALA A 203 3.30 2.19 -14.94
CA ALA A 203 2.71 1.44 -16.03
C ALA A 203 1.55 2.23 -16.64
N THR A 204 1.28 2.05 -17.92
CA THR A 204 0.09 2.56 -18.62
C THR A 204 -0.96 1.47 -18.76
N ILE A 205 -2.20 1.85 -19.08
CA ILE A 205 -3.31 0.89 -19.20
C ILE A 205 -3.12 -0.13 -20.35
N ASP A 206 -2.34 0.22 -21.37
CA ASP A 206 -1.95 -0.68 -22.46
C ASP A 206 -0.72 -1.55 -22.12
N GLY A 207 -0.26 -1.51 -20.87
CA GLY A 207 0.77 -2.41 -20.35
C GLY A 207 2.21 -1.95 -20.58
N ARG A 208 2.44 -0.72 -21.06
CA ARG A 208 3.81 -0.19 -21.17
C ARG A 208 4.31 0.18 -19.79
N ILE A 209 5.58 -0.12 -19.53
CA ILE A 209 6.25 0.19 -18.27
C ILE A 209 7.41 1.15 -18.54
N TRP A 210 7.57 2.14 -17.67
CA TRP A 210 8.68 3.08 -17.70
C TRP A 210 9.32 3.27 -16.32
N PRO A 211 10.66 3.34 -16.22
CA PRO A 211 11.61 3.00 -17.29
C PRO A 211 11.54 1.51 -17.65
N GLN A 212 11.91 1.16 -18.87
CA GLN A 212 11.93 -0.24 -19.29
C GLN A 212 12.86 -1.05 -18.39
N GLY A 213 12.40 -2.23 -17.96
CA GLY A 213 13.16 -3.12 -17.08
C GLY A 213 13.08 -2.80 -15.58
N THR A 214 12.33 -1.76 -15.18
CA THR A 214 12.00 -1.58 -13.76
C THR A 214 11.25 -2.79 -13.21
N ARG A 215 11.55 -3.15 -11.96
CA ARG A 215 10.91 -4.27 -11.25
C ARG A 215 9.68 -3.83 -10.46
N VAL A 216 9.63 -2.54 -10.12
CA VAL A 216 8.55 -1.93 -9.35
C VAL A 216 7.89 -0.83 -10.18
N VAL A 217 6.57 -0.71 -10.08
CA VAL A 217 5.74 0.29 -10.78
C VAL A 217 4.64 0.81 -9.88
N TRP A 218 4.19 2.04 -10.13
CA TRP A 218 3.04 2.64 -9.44
C TRP A 218 1.81 1.72 -9.53
N PRO A 219 1.02 1.54 -8.45
CA PRO A 219 -0.06 0.55 -8.39
C PRO A 219 -1.32 1.00 -9.13
N VAL A 220 -1.26 2.12 -9.85
CA VAL A 220 -2.35 2.65 -10.67
C VAL A 220 -1.77 3.11 -12.00
N ALA A 221 -2.47 2.79 -13.09
CA ALA A 221 -2.03 3.16 -14.43
C ALA A 221 -1.94 4.68 -14.59
N CYS A 222 -0.85 5.14 -15.20
CA CYS A 222 -0.70 6.53 -15.62
C CYS A 222 -1.15 6.71 -17.07
N GLN A 223 -1.54 7.94 -17.40
CA GLN A 223 -1.85 8.36 -18.75
C GLN A 223 -0.64 9.09 -19.35
N PRO A 224 -0.26 8.83 -20.61
CA PRO A 224 0.70 9.67 -21.31
C PRO A 224 0.22 11.13 -21.35
N LYS A 225 1.16 12.08 -21.21
CA LYS A 225 0.94 13.50 -21.52
C LYS A 225 1.40 13.83 -22.93
#